data_AF-A0A947EXA4-F1
#
_entry.id   AF-A0A947EXA4-F1
#
_cell.length_a   1.000
_cell.length_b   1.000
_cell.length_c   1.000
_cell.angle_alpha   90.00
_cell.angle_beta   90.00
_cell.angle_gamma   90.00
#
_symmetry.space_group_name_H-M   'P 1'
#
loop_
_entity.id
_entity.type
_entity.pdbx_description
1 polymer ?
#
loop_
_entity_poly.entity_id
_entity_poly.type
_entity_poly.pdbx_seq_one_letter_code
_entity_poly.pdbx_strand_id
1 'polypeptide(L)'
;MENSNGQKLDRYEAKMALTIKVGYWASLLTFAFGLISWLLLDIAVVVPYCFLAFSLANLINVLALKKHQDLNLSFNLGALFGMAAALGITLFTGGISSPFIFVLAIIVFAGYATTGRRGKLYL
;
A
#
# COMPACT_ATOMS: atom_id res chain seq x y z
N MET A 1 -21.29 29.01 -16.78
CA MET A 1 -19.87 28.62 -16.76
C MET A 1 -19.64 27.92 -15.43
N GLU A 2 -19.92 26.63 -15.39
CA GLU A 2 -19.73 25.82 -14.18
C GLU A 2 -18.23 25.76 -13.89
N ASN A 3 -17.89 26.13 -12.67
CA ASN A 3 -16.54 26.47 -12.25
C ASN A 3 -15.62 25.24 -12.38
N SER A 4 -14.77 25.21 -13.42
CA SER A 4 -13.82 24.12 -13.70
C SER A 4 -12.88 23.83 -12.51
N ASN A 5 -12.68 24.78 -11.59
CA ASN A 5 -11.95 24.54 -10.34
C ASN A 5 -12.76 23.77 -9.29
N GLY A 6 -14.09 23.94 -9.22
CA GLY A 6 -14.96 23.20 -8.30
C GLY A 6 -14.97 21.71 -8.61
N GLN A 7 -15.16 21.33 -9.88
CA GLN A 7 -15.10 19.91 -10.30
C GLN A 7 -13.73 19.25 -10.07
N LYS A 8 -12.63 20.03 -10.13
CA LYS A 8 -11.28 19.53 -9.83
C LYS A 8 -11.07 19.29 -8.33
N LEU A 9 -11.59 20.17 -7.48
CA LEU A 9 -11.59 20.02 -6.03
C LEU A 9 -12.43 18.80 -5.60
N ASP A 10 -13.65 18.67 -6.11
CA ASP A 10 -14.53 17.52 -5.82
C ASP A 10 -13.89 16.19 -6.23
N ARG A 11 -13.23 16.14 -7.40
CA ARG A 11 -12.49 14.96 -7.85
C ARG A 11 -11.27 14.65 -6.99
N TYR A 12 -10.56 15.67 -6.52
CA TYR A 12 -9.40 15.51 -5.65
C TYR A 12 -9.82 14.97 -4.27
N GLU A 13 -10.87 15.54 -3.69
CA GLU A 13 -11.44 15.11 -2.42
C GLU A 13 -12.01 13.69 -2.50
N ALA A 14 -12.73 13.36 -3.58
CA ALA A 14 -13.22 12.00 -3.80
C ALA A 14 -12.07 10.98 -3.91
N LYS A 15 -10.98 11.33 -4.61
CA LYS A 15 -9.77 10.48 -4.69
C LYS A 15 -9.13 10.29 -3.33
N MET A 16 -9.01 11.36 -2.55
CA MET A 16 -8.46 11.32 -1.18
C MET A 16 -9.30 10.46 -0.25
N ALA A 17 -10.62 10.63 -0.25
CA ALA A 17 -11.54 9.81 0.53
C ALA A 17 -11.42 8.33 0.16
N LEU A 18 -11.28 8.02 -1.14
CA LEU A 18 -11.07 6.65 -1.61
C LEU A 18 -9.74 6.07 -1.12
N THR A 19 -8.64 6.82 -1.22
CA THR A 19 -7.31 6.39 -0.74
C THR A 19 -7.31 6.13 0.77
N ILE A 20 -7.94 7.00 1.56
CA ILE A 20 -8.08 6.81 3.01
C ILE A 20 -8.88 5.53 3.31
N LYS A 21 -10.00 5.32 2.61
CA LYS A 21 -10.87 4.15 2.82
C LYS A 21 -10.15 2.85 2.47
N VAL A 22 -9.44 2.81 1.34
CA VAL A 22 -8.61 1.66 0.92
C VAL A 22 -7.49 1.41 1.91
N GLY A 23 -6.82 2.46 2.41
CA GLY A 23 -5.77 2.34 3.42
C GLY A 23 -6.26 1.73 4.73
N TYR A 24 -7.44 2.11 5.21
CA TYR A 24 -8.08 1.49 6.38
C TYR A 24 -8.39 0.01 6.14
N TRP A 25 -8.99 -0.33 5.00
CA TRP A 25 -9.24 -1.73 4.65
C TRP A 25 -7.96 -2.54 4.55
N ALA A 26 -6.93 -2.02 3.88
CA ALA A 26 -5.63 -2.68 3.75
C ALA A 26 -4.98 -2.96 5.12
N SER A 27 -5.01 -1.99 6.03
CA SER A 27 -4.48 -2.15 7.40
C SER A 27 -5.28 -3.20 8.19
N LEU A 28 -6.61 -3.19 8.09
CA LEU A 28 -7.49 -4.17 8.74
C LEU A 28 -7.26 -5.59 8.21
N LEU A 29 -7.23 -5.76 6.88
CA LEU A 29 -7.00 -7.06 6.25
C LEU A 29 -5.61 -7.61 6.58
N THR A 30 -4.57 -6.78 6.53
CA THR A 30 -3.19 -7.22 6.84
C THR A 30 -3.00 -7.53 8.31
N PHE A 31 -3.67 -6.82 9.21
CA PHE A 31 -3.71 -7.18 10.63
C PHE A 31 -4.40 -8.54 10.84
N ALA A 32 -5.56 -8.75 10.21
CA ALA A 32 -6.28 -10.02 10.27
C ALA A 32 -5.45 -11.18 9.69
N PHE A 33 -4.82 -10.98 8.52
CA PHE A 33 -3.91 -11.96 7.92
C PHE A 33 -2.70 -12.26 8.79
N GLY A 34 -2.12 -11.24 9.44
CA GLY A 34 -1.05 -11.43 10.42
C GLY A 34 -1.49 -12.34 11.56
N LEU A 35 -2.66 -12.07 12.14
CA LEU A 35 -3.24 -12.88 13.23
C LEU A 35 -3.55 -14.32 12.77
N ILE A 36 -4.14 -14.48 11.58
CA ILE A 36 -4.47 -15.80 11.01
C ILE A 36 -3.19 -16.59 10.73
N SER A 37 -2.14 -15.94 10.21
CA SER A 37 -0.85 -16.61 9.96
C SER A 37 -0.18 -17.09 11.24
N TRP A 38 -0.44 -16.42 12.37
CA TRP A 38 0.06 -16.82 13.68
C TRP A 38 -0.78 -17.95 14.32
N LEU A 39 -2.10 -17.89 14.24
CA LEU A 39 -3.00 -18.83 14.94
C LEU A 39 -3.34 -20.11 14.15
N LEU A 40 -3.46 -20.02 12.83
CA LEU A 40 -3.94 -21.12 11.99
C LEU A 40 -2.84 -21.86 11.22
N LEU A 41 -1.75 -21.16 10.89
CA LEU A 41 -0.80 -21.62 9.87
C LEU A 41 0.57 -22.05 10.42
N ASP A 42 0.85 -21.78 11.71
CA ASP A 42 2.11 -22.08 12.40
C ASP A 42 3.39 -21.56 11.68
N ILE A 43 3.24 -20.60 10.76
CA ILE A 43 4.32 -19.90 10.07
C ILE A 43 4.77 -18.73 10.96
N ALA A 44 5.30 -19.06 12.13
CA ALA A 44 5.37 -18.13 13.27
C ALA A 44 6.50 -17.09 13.24
N VAL A 45 7.40 -17.10 12.25
CA VAL A 45 8.70 -16.40 12.43
C VAL A 45 8.82 -15.06 11.72
N VAL A 46 8.42 -14.95 10.44
CA VAL A 46 8.73 -13.74 9.64
C VAL A 46 7.46 -13.10 9.09
N VAL A 47 6.57 -13.93 8.53
CA VAL A 47 5.34 -13.52 7.87
C VAL A 47 4.42 -12.68 8.77
N PRO A 48 4.04 -13.14 9.99
CA PRO A 48 3.16 -12.36 10.86
C PRO A 48 3.81 -11.03 11.29
N TYR A 49 5.10 -11.00 11.59
CA TYR A 49 5.80 -9.77 11.99
C TYR A 49 5.85 -8.74 10.85
N CYS A 50 6.12 -9.17 9.61
CA CYS A 50 6.07 -8.28 8.45
C CYS A 50 4.66 -7.73 8.21
N PHE A 51 3.62 -8.55 8.34
CA PHE A 51 2.24 -8.09 8.20
C PHE A 51 1.81 -7.11 9.30
N LEU A 52 2.20 -7.37 10.55
CA LEU A 52 1.92 -6.45 11.66
C LEU A 52 2.67 -5.13 11.52
N ALA A 53 3.96 -5.17 11.17
CA ALA A 53 4.76 -3.99 10.90
C ALA A 53 4.19 -3.15 9.74
N PHE A 54 3.78 -3.81 8.64
CA PHE A 54 3.12 -3.16 7.52
C PHE A 54 1.79 -2.55 7.93
N SER A 55 0.96 -3.26 8.70
CA SER A 55 -0.33 -2.76 9.16
C SER A 55 -0.17 -1.48 9.99
N LEU A 56 0.78 -1.45 10.92
CA LEU A 56 1.15 -0.26 11.72
C LEU A 56 1.67 0.89 10.85
N ALA A 57 2.63 0.61 9.97
CA ALA A 57 3.20 1.63 9.08
C ALA A 57 2.15 2.23 8.13
N ASN A 58 1.27 1.39 7.60
CA ASN A 58 0.17 1.81 6.73
C ASN A 58 -0.88 2.61 7.52
N LEU A 59 -1.18 2.25 8.77
CA LEU A 59 -2.07 3.03 9.63
C LEU A 59 -1.50 4.43 9.91
N ILE A 60 -0.20 4.52 10.24
CA ILE A 60 0.49 5.81 10.42
C ILE A 60 0.40 6.64 9.13
N ASN A 61 0.59 6.02 7.96
CA ASN A 61 0.50 6.68 6.67
C ASN A 61 -0.93 7.21 6.39
N VAL A 62 -1.97 6.44 6.72
CA VAL A 62 -3.37 6.88 6.58
C VAL A 62 -3.69 8.04 7.53
N LEU A 63 -3.18 8.01 8.77
CA LEU A 63 -3.34 9.12 9.71
C LEU A 63 -2.60 10.38 9.24
N ALA A 64 -1.40 10.23 8.69
CA ALA A 64 -0.64 11.31 8.08
C ALA A 64 -1.36 11.89 6.85
N LEU A 65 -1.96 11.04 6.00
CA LEU A 65 -2.78 11.47 4.86
C LEU A 65 -3.97 12.32 5.30
N LYS A 66 -4.63 11.92 6.40
CA LYS A 66 -5.75 12.68 6.98
C LYS A 66 -5.31 14.06 7.50
N LYS A 67 -4.06 14.21 7.97
CA LYS A 67 -3.53 15.45 8.54
C LYS A 67 -2.94 16.40 7.50
N HIS A 68 -2.19 15.88 6.52
CA HIS A 68 -1.45 16.68 5.55
C HIS A 68 -2.14 16.78 4.17
N GLN A 69 -3.12 15.92 3.86
CA GLN A 69 -3.85 15.88 2.56
C GLN A 69 -2.96 15.70 1.31
N ASP A 70 -1.68 15.35 1.50
CA ASP A 70 -0.72 15.08 0.43
C ASP A 70 -0.86 13.63 -0.09
N LEU A 71 -1.78 13.46 -1.03
CA LEU A 71 -2.05 12.21 -1.76
C LEU A 71 -0.78 11.58 -2.36
N ASN A 72 0.13 12.39 -2.89
CA ASN A 72 1.36 11.92 -3.51
C ASN A 72 2.32 11.27 -2.49
N LEU A 73 2.40 11.85 -1.29
CA LEU A 73 3.33 11.42 -0.26
C LEU A 73 2.86 10.08 0.32
N SER A 74 1.56 9.97 0.62
CA SER A 74 0.99 8.71 1.12
C SER A 74 1.01 7.59 0.10
N PHE A 75 0.83 7.89 -1.19
CA PHE A 75 0.95 6.87 -2.23
C PHE A 75 2.38 6.31 -2.31
N ASN A 76 3.38 7.20 -2.31
CA ASN A 76 4.78 6.79 -2.39
C ASN A 76 5.23 6.03 -1.12
N LEU A 77 4.83 6.49 0.06
CA LEU A 77 5.10 5.78 1.32
C LEU A 77 4.41 4.41 1.36
N GLY A 78 3.15 4.32 0.94
CA GLY A 78 2.42 3.06 0.90
C GLY A 78 3.07 2.04 -0.03
N ALA A 79 3.51 2.49 -1.21
CA ALA A 79 4.28 1.66 -2.13
C ALA A 79 5.62 1.20 -1.54
N LEU A 80 6.34 2.09 -0.85
CA LEU A 80 7.63 1.78 -0.24
C LEU A 80 7.50 0.80 0.93
N PHE A 81 6.50 0.98 1.80
CA PHE A 81 6.20 0.03 2.88
C PHE A 81 5.74 -1.33 2.32
N GLY A 82 4.92 -1.34 1.27
CA GLY A 82 4.49 -2.58 0.62
C GLY A 82 5.66 -3.34 -0.01
N MET A 83 6.55 -2.62 -0.69
CA MET A 83 7.77 -3.19 -1.28
C MET A 83 8.73 -3.71 -0.19
N ALA A 84 8.94 -2.96 0.89
CA ALA A 84 9.77 -3.39 2.00
C ALA A 84 9.22 -4.64 2.71
N ALA A 85 7.91 -4.71 2.93
CA ALA A 85 7.26 -5.88 3.51
C ALA A 85 7.37 -7.10 2.59
N ALA A 86 7.12 -6.93 1.29
CA ALA A 86 7.28 -8.00 0.31
C ALA A 86 8.73 -8.50 0.22
N LEU A 87 9.71 -7.59 0.20
CA LEU A 87 11.14 -7.93 0.24
C LEU A 87 11.50 -8.70 1.51
N GLY A 88 11.06 -8.23 2.68
CA GLY A 88 11.31 -8.90 3.95
C GLY A 88 10.78 -10.34 3.96
N ILE A 89 9.52 -10.53 3.56
CA ILE A 89 8.94 -11.88 3.46
C ILE A 89 9.74 -12.74 2.48
N THR A 90 10.02 -12.24 1.27
CA THR A 90 10.69 -13.03 0.23
C THR A 90 12.12 -13.44 0.62
N LEU A 91 12.86 -12.55 1.28
CA LEU A 91 14.26 -12.80 1.69
C LEU A 91 14.34 -13.79 2.85
N PHE A 92 13.47 -13.64 3.86
CA PHE A 92 13.61 -14.39 5.11
C PHE A 92 12.82 -15.71 5.14
N THR A 93 11.85 -15.93 4.25
CA THR A 93 11.07 -17.19 4.22
C THR A 93 11.55 -18.19 3.16
N GLY A 94 12.69 -17.95 2.51
CA GLY A 94 13.13 -18.74 1.36
C GLY A 94 12.33 -18.48 0.08
N GLY A 95 11.61 -17.34 0.02
CA GLY A 95 10.78 -16.93 -1.11
C GLY A 95 11.57 -16.70 -2.41
N ILE A 96 12.90 -16.54 -2.34
CA ILE A 96 13.78 -16.43 -3.53
C ILE A 96 13.70 -17.69 -4.41
N SER A 97 13.60 -18.88 -3.79
CA SER A 97 13.47 -20.15 -4.51
C SER A 97 12.01 -20.48 -4.86
N SER A 98 11.06 -19.63 -4.46
CA SER A 98 9.63 -19.80 -4.66
C SER A 98 9.14 -18.93 -5.82
N PRO A 99 8.05 -19.30 -6.51
CA PRO A 99 7.41 -18.46 -7.54
C PRO A 99 6.98 -17.07 -7.01
N PHE A 100 6.97 -16.86 -5.70
CA PHE A 100 6.68 -15.57 -5.08
C PHE A 100 7.61 -14.42 -5.53
N ILE A 101 8.84 -14.72 -5.95
CA ILE A 101 9.78 -13.71 -6.48
C ILE A 101 9.23 -13.00 -7.75
N PHE A 102 8.42 -13.70 -8.56
CA PHE A 102 7.76 -13.08 -9.72
C PHE A 102 6.71 -12.06 -9.29
N VAL A 103 6.01 -12.29 -8.17
CA VAL A 103 5.04 -11.35 -7.61
C VAL A 103 5.74 -10.07 -7.16
N LEU A 104 6.91 -10.18 -6.53
CA LEU A 104 7.73 -9.02 -6.17
C LEU A 104 8.10 -8.19 -7.39
N ALA A 105 8.56 -8.83 -8.48
CA ALA A 105 8.88 -8.13 -9.73
C ALA A 105 7.67 -7.38 -10.31
N ILE A 106 6.48 -7.98 -10.26
CA ILE A 106 5.23 -7.34 -10.71
C ILE A 106 4.88 -6.15 -9.82
N ILE A 107 5.00 -6.26 -8.50
CA ILE A 107 4.70 -5.15 -7.56
C ILE A 107 5.65 -3.97 -7.81
N VAL A 108 6.95 -4.22 -7.96
CA VAL A 108 7.95 -3.19 -8.27
C VAL A 108 7.67 -2.55 -9.62
N PHE A 109 7.39 -3.37 -10.64
CA PHE A 109 7.06 -2.89 -11.97
C PHE A 109 5.77 -2.06 -11.99
N ALA A 110 4.72 -2.49 -11.28
CA ALA A 110 3.48 -1.73 -11.13
C ALA A 110 3.71 -0.41 -10.39
N GLY A 111 4.54 -0.41 -9.34
CA GLY A 111 4.94 0.82 -8.62
C GLY A 111 5.70 1.79 -9.51
N TYR A 112 6.65 1.30 -10.30
CA TYR A 112 7.39 2.10 -11.28
C TYR A 112 6.49 2.64 -12.40
N ALA A 113 5.66 1.78 -12.98
CA ALA A 113 4.72 2.13 -14.05
C ALA A 113 3.69 3.18 -13.61
N THR A 114 3.26 3.12 -12.34
CA THR A 114 2.33 4.11 -11.77
C THR A 114 3.00 5.46 -11.52
N THR A 115 4.31 5.47 -11.24
CA THR A 115 5.11 6.71 -11.07
C THR A 115 5.34 7.43 -12.40
N GLY A 116 5.61 6.69 -13.49
CA GLY A 116 5.88 7.28 -14.81
C GLY A 116 4.64 7.81 -15.57
N ARG A 117 3.43 7.39 -15.19
CA ARG A 117 2.20 7.68 -15.95
C ARG A 117 1.39 8.89 -15.44
N ARG A 118 1.96 9.69 -14.53
CA ARG A 118 1.36 10.97 -14.08
C ARG A 118 1.42 12.09 -15.14
N GLY A 119 1.92 11.82 -16.34
CA GLY A 119 2.02 12.79 -17.45
C GLY A 119 0.90 12.78 -18.48
N LYS A 120 -0.12 11.91 -18.42
CA LYS A 120 -1.11 11.81 -19.52
C LYS A 120 -2.50 11.27 -19.16
N LEU A 121 -3.04 11.62 -17.99
CA LEU A 121 -4.47 11.46 -17.70
C LEU A 121 -5.24 12.78 -17.89
N TYR A 122 -4.77 13.63 -18.81
CA TYR A 122 -5.37 14.89 -19.24
C TYR A 122 -5.21 15.13 -20.76
N LEU A 123 -5.19 14.06 -21.55
CA LEU A 123 -5.67 14.11 -22.94
C LEU A 123 -6.91 13.24 -23.02
#